data_AF-A0A1U7MTQ6-F1
#
_entry.id   AF-A0A1U7MTQ6-F1
#
_cell.length_a   1.000
_cell.length_b   1.000
_cell.length_c   1.000
_cell.angle_alpha   90.00
_cell.angle_beta   90.00
_cell.angle_gamma   90.00
#
_symmetry.space_group_name_H-M   'P 1'
#
loop_
_entity.id
_entity.type
_entity.pdbx_description
1 polymer ?
#
loop_
_entity_poly.entity_id
_entity_poly.type
_entity_poly.pdbx_seq_one_letter_code
_entity_poly.pdbx_strand_id
1 'polypeptide(L)'
;MSSQSVRVGGRTLRVSNLEKVLYPATGTTKGEVLSYYVAHADQILPELADRPVTRIRWPEGVAADHFFEKNLPPGAPDWLPRVTVPTPGSSRGRDTVTFPLVPDVAALVYLVNLGSLELHVPQWRVDEEGTPRPPDRMVVDLDPGPGAGLRECARVAVLVRARLDAVGLSTSAVTSGSKGMQLYAPLEGARGADEVSAVARSLAEHLAEDHPDLVTARMARAERPGKVFLDWSQNNAAKTTICPWSLRGRERPQVALPRSWDEVEAADAGTTELVQRTLDEV
;
A
#
# COMPACT_ATOMS: atom_id res chain seq x y z
N MET A 1 0.49 4.10 -32.41
CA MET A 1 0.03 4.40 -31.04
C MET A 1 -0.90 5.60 -31.10
N SER A 2 -2.19 5.44 -30.79
CA SER A 2 -3.09 6.58 -30.65
C SER A 2 -2.83 7.27 -29.31
N SER A 3 -2.79 8.61 -29.33
CA SER A 3 -2.77 9.42 -28.11
C SER A 3 -3.93 10.39 -28.18
N GLN A 4 -4.62 10.58 -27.08
CA GLN A 4 -5.74 11.50 -26.97
C GLN A 4 -5.55 12.43 -25.77
N SER A 5 -6.09 13.63 -25.89
CA SER A 5 -6.12 14.61 -24.82
C SER A 5 -7.44 14.45 -24.06
N VAL A 6 -7.35 14.22 -22.76
CA VAL A 6 -8.51 14.05 -21.87
C VAL A 6 -8.50 15.13 -20.81
N ARG A 7 -9.67 15.61 -20.39
CA ARG A 7 -9.80 16.59 -19.31
C ARG A 7 -10.08 15.87 -17.98
N VAL A 8 -9.19 16.01 -17.01
CA VAL A 8 -9.23 15.33 -15.71
C VAL A 8 -8.91 16.37 -14.63
N GLY A 9 -9.78 16.53 -13.62
CA GLY A 9 -9.54 17.47 -12.51
C GLY A 9 -9.20 18.89 -12.98
N GLY A 10 -9.90 19.39 -14.00
CA GLY A 10 -9.67 20.71 -14.59
C GLY A 10 -8.45 20.80 -15.53
N ARG A 11 -7.63 19.76 -15.65
CA ARG A 11 -6.39 19.74 -16.46
C ARG A 11 -6.54 18.90 -17.72
N THR A 12 -5.80 19.26 -18.76
CA THR A 12 -5.70 18.45 -19.99
C THR A 12 -4.49 17.53 -19.91
N LEU A 13 -4.73 16.22 -19.90
CA LEU A 13 -3.70 15.18 -19.86
C LEU A 13 -3.63 14.44 -21.19
N ARG A 14 -2.42 14.12 -21.65
CA ARG A 14 -2.22 13.24 -22.81
C ARG A 14 -2.16 11.80 -22.33
N VAL A 15 -3.17 11.02 -22.69
CA VAL A 15 -3.19 9.57 -22.47
C VAL A 15 -2.93 8.85 -23.79
N SER A 16 -2.25 7.72 -23.73
CA SER A 16 -1.89 6.93 -24.91
C SER A 16 -1.97 5.44 -24.61
N ASN A 17 -2.12 4.65 -25.68
CA ASN A 17 -2.12 3.19 -25.62
C ASN A 17 -3.20 2.63 -24.66
N LEU A 18 -4.43 3.16 -24.72
CA LEU A 18 -5.49 2.74 -23.80
C LEU A 18 -5.87 1.27 -23.98
N GLU A 19 -5.85 0.76 -25.20
CA GLU A 19 -6.15 -0.65 -25.53
C GLU A 19 -5.00 -1.61 -25.18
N LYS A 20 -3.86 -1.09 -24.70
CA LYS A 20 -2.73 -1.94 -24.32
C LYS A 20 -3.11 -2.80 -23.13
N VAL A 21 -3.04 -4.12 -23.29
CA VAL A 21 -3.24 -5.08 -22.21
C VAL A 21 -2.09 -4.97 -21.22
N LEU A 22 -2.41 -4.65 -19.96
CA LEU A 22 -1.45 -4.61 -18.85
C LEU A 22 -1.51 -5.88 -17.99
N TYR A 23 -2.65 -6.58 -17.95
CA TYR A 23 -2.81 -7.87 -17.28
C TYR A 23 -3.24 -8.95 -18.27
N PRO A 24 -2.29 -9.71 -18.86
CA PRO A 24 -2.61 -10.69 -19.89
C PRO A 24 -3.59 -11.79 -19.45
N ALA A 25 -3.55 -12.21 -18.18
CA ALA A 25 -4.40 -13.29 -17.68
C ALA A 25 -5.90 -12.93 -17.65
N THR A 26 -6.22 -11.64 -17.56
CA THR A 26 -7.61 -11.12 -17.52
C THR A 26 -7.95 -10.27 -18.74
N GLY A 27 -6.99 -9.97 -19.61
CA GLY A 27 -7.16 -9.04 -20.74
C GLY A 27 -7.25 -7.57 -20.31
N THR A 28 -7.08 -7.25 -19.03
CA THR A 28 -7.26 -5.88 -18.51
C THR A 28 -6.29 -4.92 -19.17
N THR A 29 -6.86 -3.88 -19.76
CA THR A 29 -6.20 -2.84 -20.54
C THR A 29 -5.78 -1.65 -19.68
N LYS A 30 -4.89 -0.82 -20.22
CA LYS A 30 -4.48 0.45 -19.61
C LYS A 30 -5.67 1.40 -19.41
N GLY A 31 -6.63 1.39 -20.34
CA GLY A 31 -7.86 2.18 -20.25
C GLY A 31 -8.72 1.77 -19.05
N GLU A 32 -8.88 0.47 -18.80
CA GLU A 32 -9.60 -0.05 -17.64
C GLU A 32 -8.88 0.27 -16.33
N VAL A 33 -7.55 0.11 -16.29
CA VAL A 33 -6.74 0.51 -15.14
C VAL A 33 -6.90 2.01 -14.84
N LEU A 34 -6.86 2.87 -15.86
CA LEU A 34 -7.10 4.30 -15.67
C LEU A 34 -8.52 4.59 -15.17
N SER A 35 -9.51 3.90 -15.73
CA SER A 35 -10.92 4.05 -15.35
C SER A 35 -11.14 3.64 -13.90
N TYR A 36 -10.52 2.54 -13.45
CA TYR A 36 -10.54 2.09 -12.06
C TYR A 36 -10.06 3.18 -11.09
N TYR A 37 -8.88 3.76 -11.35
CA TYR A 37 -8.32 4.79 -10.48
C TYR A 37 -9.12 6.09 -10.49
N VAL A 38 -9.76 6.44 -11.61
CA VAL A 38 -10.68 7.59 -11.67
C VAL A 38 -11.94 7.32 -10.86
N ALA A 39 -12.53 6.12 -11.00
CA ALA A 39 -13.75 5.74 -10.28
C ALA A 39 -13.55 5.64 -8.76
N HIS A 40 -12.34 5.32 -8.32
CA HIS A 40 -11.98 5.17 -6.90
C HIS A 40 -11.15 6.34 -6.36
N ALA A 41 -11.11 7.47 -7.06
CA ALA A 41 -10.30 8.62 -6.69
C ALA A 41 -10.70 9.17 -5.30
N ASP A 42 -11.99 9.22 -4.99
CA ASP A 42 -12.49 9.72 -3.71
C ASP A 42 -12.04 8.86 -2.51
N GLN A 43 -11.79 7.57 -2.74
CA GLN A 43 -11.32 6.64 -1.72
C GLN A 43 -9.78 6.62 -1.62
N ILE A 44 -9.05 6.68 -2.75
CA ILE A 44 -7.59 6.58 -2.72
C ILE A 44 -6.89 7.90 -2.39
N LEU A 45 -7.45 9.05 -2.78
CA LEU A 45 -6.78 10.34 -2.59
C LEU A 45 -6.58 10.70 -1.11
N PRO A 46 -7.53 10.46 -0.18
CA PRO A 46 -7.30 10.65 1.25
C PRO A 46 -6.15 9.82 1.81
N GLU A 47 -5.92 8.63 1.26
CA GLU A 47 -4.84 7.72 1.67
C GLU A 47 -3.46 8.18 1.18
N LEU A 48 -3.42 8.85 0.02
CA LEU A 48 -2.22 9.42 -0.61
C LEU A 48 -1.90 10.84 -0.11
N ALA A 49 -2.86 11.53 0.51
CA ALA A 49 -2.78 12.94 0.86
C ALA A 49 -1.52 13.26 1.68
N ASP A 50 -0.72 14.20 1.16
CA ASP A 50 0.53 14.70 1.74
C ASP A 50 1.57 13.60 2.03
N ARG A 51 1.50 12.45 1.35
CA ARG A 51 2.49 11.37 1.47
C ARG A 51 3.40 11.34 0.24
N PRO A 52 4.73 11.25 0.39
CA PRO A 52 5.63 11.07 -0.74
C PRO A 52 5.43 9.68 -1.37
N VAL A 53 4.97 9.65 -2.62
CA VAL A 53 4.55 8.41 -3.28
C VAL A 53 5.72 7.72 -4.00
N THR A 54 6.02 6.49 -3.57
CA THR A 54 6.85 5.55 -4.33
C THR A 54 5.97 4.83 -5.34
N ARG A 55 6.39 4.79 -6.61
CA ARG A 55 5.64 4.09 -7.67
C ARG A 55 6.36 2.81 -8.03
N ILE A 56 5.62 1.74 -8.25
CA ILE A 56 6.14 0.58 -8.99
C ILE A 56 5.44 0.53 -10.34
N ARG A 57 6.25 0.51 -11.40
CA ARG A 57 5.80 0.75 -12.77
C ARG A 57 5.96 -0.48 -13.63
N TRP A 58 4.91 -0.79 -14.39
CA TRP A 58 4.87 -1.80 -15.46
C TRP A 58 4.41 -1.14 -16.76
N PRO A 59 5.27 -0.35 -17.44
CA PRO A 59 4.88 0.31 -18.69
C PRO A 59 4.43 -0.66 -19.78
N GLU A 60 4.98 -1.88 -19.77
CA GLU A 60 4.72 -2.96 -20.72
C GLU A 60 3.77 -4.06 -20.17
N GLY A 61 3.16 -3.84 -19.00
CA GLY A 61 2.27 -4.81 -18.35
C GLY A 61 2.99 -5.80 -17.42
N VAL A 62 2.22 -6.55 -16.64
CA VAL A 62 2.69 -7.39 -15.51
C VAL A 62 3.53 -8.61 -15.91
N ALA A 63 3.51 -8.98 -17.19
CA ALA A 63 4.35 -10.06 -17.74
C ALA A 63 5.76 -9.58 -18.15
N ALA A 64 6.00 -8.27 -18.14
CA ALA A 64 7.29 -7.66 -18.47
C ALA A 64 8.01 -7.12 -17.22
N ASP A 65 9.20 -6.57 -17.42
CA ASP A 65 9.99 -5.98 -16.34
C ASP A 65 9.27 -4.79 -15.68
N HIS A 66 9.53 -4.65 -14.39
CA HIS A 66 9.04 -3.55 -13.57
C HIS A 66 10.18 -2.86 -12.85
N PHE A 67 9.91 -1.65 -12.39
CA PHE A 67 10.89 -0.90 -11.60
C PHE A 67 10.23 -0.04 -10.53
N PHE A 68 10.97 0.12 -9.43
CA PHE A 68 10.64 1.03 -8.35
C PHE A 68 11.15 2.42 -8.67
N GLU A 69 10.28 3.41 -8.58
CA GLU A 69 10.59 4.80 -8.86
C GLU A 69 10.19 5.66 -7.66
N LYS A 70 11.21 6.08 -6.89
CA LYS A 70 11.07 7.04 -5.79
C LYS A 70 11.20 8.46 -6.31
N ASN A 71 12.32 8.74 -6.98
CA ASN A 71 12.59 10.05 -7.54
C ASN A 71 11.66 10.35 -8.73
N LEU A 72 11.14 11.57 -8.84
CA LEU A 72 10.49 12.00 -10.07
C LEU A 72 11.50 12.03 -11.22
N PRO A 73 11.14 11.54 -12.43
CA PRO A 73 12.02 11.60 -13.57
C PRO A 73 12.17 13.06 -14.08
N PRO A 74 13.30 13.39 -14.73
CA PRO A 74 13.42 14.62 -15.49
C PRO A 74 12.29 14.73 -16.52
N GLY A 75 11.59 15.86 -16.55
CA GLY A 75 10.44 16.08 -17.45
C GLY A 75 9.07 15.81 -16.82
N ALA A 76 8.99 15.50 -15.53
CA ALA A 76 7.72 15.53 -14.80
C ALA A 76 7.11 16.96 -14.85
N PRO A 77 5.81 17.12 -15.21
CA PRO A 77 5.19 18.42 -15.39
C PRO A 77 5.32 19.33 -14.16
N ASP A 78 5.48 20.63 -14.38
CA ASP A 78 5.66 21.61 -13.29
C ASP A 78 4.44 21.70 -12.38
N TRP A 79 3.25 21.40 -12.90
CA TRP A 79 2.02 21.38 -12.10
C TRP A 79 1.92 20.16 -11.18
N LEU A 80 2.74 19.11 -11.35
CA LEU A 80 2.72 17.94 -10.49
C LEU A 80 3.39 18.28 -9.16
N PRO A 81 2.63 18.31 -8.04
CA PRO A 81 3.18 18.64 -6.74
C PRO A 81 4.24 17.62 -6.32
N ARG A 82 5.28 18.08 -5.64
CA ARG A 82 6.44 17.26 -5.29
C ARG A 82 7.08 17.75 -4.00
N VAL A 83 7.75 16.83 -3.31
CA VAL A 83 8.50 17.12 -2.09
C VAL A 83 9.87 16.48 -2.14
N THR A 84 10.89 17.20 -1.69
CA THR A 84 12.26 16.68 -1.57
C THR A 84 12.51 16.32 -0.12
N VAL A 85 12.74 15.04 0.15
CA VAL A 85 12.93 14.52 1.51
C VAL A 85 14.35 13.97 1.67
N PRO A 86 14.94 14.07 2.87
CA PRO A 86 16.24 13.49 3.15
C PRO A 86 16.18 11.96 3.11
N THR A 87 17.25 11.33 2.61
CA THR A 87 17.40 9.86 2.56
C THR A 87 18.72 9.41 3.18
N PRO A 88 18.91 9.62 4.51
CA PRO A 88 20.13 9.21 5.19
C PRO A 88 20.34 7.70 5.03
N GLY A 89 21.57 7.29 4.70
CA GLY A 89 21.91 5.87 4.49
C GLY A 89 21.41 5.27 3.18
N SER A 90 21.04 6.10 2.20
CA SER A 90 20.70 5.64 0.85
C SER A 90 21.80 4.76 0.25
N SER A 91 21.46 3.54 -0.17
CA SER A 91 22.38 2.61 -0.84
C SER A 91 22.96 3.15 -2.16
N ARG A 92 22.40 4.26 -2.67
CA ARG A 92 22.88 4.96 -3.87
C ARG A 92 23.64 6.26 -3.56
N GLY A 93 23.99 6.51 -2.29
CA GLY A 93 24.75 7.69 -1.87
C GLY A 93 24.06 9.03 -2.14
N ARG A 94 22.72 9.04 -2.25
CA ARG A 94 21.94 10.28 -2.41
C ARG A 94 21.49 10.80 -1.05
N ASP A 95 21.76 12.07 -0.81
CA ASP A 95 21.34 12.75 0.43
C ASP A 95 19.84 13.04 0.47
N THR A 96 19.22 13.22 -0.71
CA THR A 96 17.80 13.53 -0.85
C THR A 96 17.16 12.83 -2.04
N VAL A 97 15.83 12.72 -2.02
CA VAL A 97 15.01 12.22 -3.13
C VAL A 97 13.75 13.09 -3.28
N THR A 98 13.39 13.43 -4.51
CA THR A 98 12.17 14.20 -4.82
C THR A 98 11.03 13.27 -5.23
N PHE A 99 9.99 13.19 -4.41
CA PHE A 99 8.81 12.35 -4.63
C PHE A 99 7.63 13.19 -5.16
N PRO A 100 6.71 12.61 -5.95
CA PRO A 100 5.42 13.23 -6.21
C PRO A 100 4.54 13.19 -4.97
N LEU A 101 3.73 14.23 -4.84
CA LEU A 101 2.52 14.24 -4.02
C LEU A 101 1.31 14.10 -4.95
N VAL A 102 0.22 13.50 -4.45
CA VAL A 102 -0.95 13.17 -5.26
C VAL A 102 -2.21 13.75 -4.60
N PRO A 103 -2.42 15.08 -4.66
CA PRO A 103 -3.56 15.72 -3.99
C PRO A 103 -4.87 15.62 -4.77
N ASP A 104 -4.80 15.29 -6.07
CA ASP A 104 -5.98 15.30 -6.94
C ASP A 104 -5.95 14.19 -7.99
N VAL A 105 -7.10 13.98 -8.62
CA VAL A 105 -7.31 12.96 -9.65
C VAL A 105 -6.40 13.17 -10.88
N ALA A 106 -5.99 14.41 -11.17
CA ALA A 106 -5.12 14.68 -12.31
C ALA A 106 -3.69 14.19 -12.06
N ALA A 107 -3.16 14.40 -10.85
CA ALA A 107 -1.88 13.84 -10.42
C ALA A 107 -1.93 12.30 -10.40
N LEU A 108 -3.01 11.72 -9.88
CA LEU A 108 -3.22 10.27 -9.85
C LEU A 108 -3.20 9.67 -11.26
N VAL A 109 -4.05 10.19 -12.16
CA VAL A 109 -4.14 9.74 -13.55
C VAL A 109 -2.81 9.90 -14.28
N TYR A 110 -2.07 10.99 -14.04
CA TYR A 110 -0.75 11.17 -14.63
C TYR A 110 0.22 10.03 -14.25
N LEU A 111 0.31 9.68 -12.96
CA LEU A 111 1.19 8.60 -12.51
C LEU A 111 0.75 7.23 -13.06
N VAL A 112 -0.55 6.94 -13.06
CA VAL A 112 -1.10 5.69 -13.58
C VAL A 112 -0.87 5.58 -15.10
N ASN A 113 -1.02 6.68 -15.83
CA ASN A 113 -0.76 6.73 -17.27
C ASN A 113 0.72 6.43 -17.62
N LEU A 114 1.65 6.65 -16.69
CA LEU A 114 3.05 6.25 -16.82
C LEU A 114 3.31 4.77 -16.49
N GLY A 115 2.25 3.99 -16.26
CA GLY A 115 2.30 2.57 -15.92
C GLY A 115 2.50 2.30 -14.43
N SER A 116 2.25 3.28 -13.55
CA SER A 116 2.31 3.08 -12.10
C SER A 116 1.11 2.27 -11.64
N LEU A 117 1.26 0.94 -11.59
CA LEU A 117 0.21 0.04 -11.12
C LEU A 117 0.14 0.01 -9.60
N GLU A 118 1.28 0.10 -8.92
CA GLU A 118 1.34 0.16 -7.46
C GLU A 118 1.77 1.54 -6.96
N LEU A 119 1.02 2.07 -6.01
CA LEU A 119 1.31 3.30 -5.28
C LEU A 119 1.62 2.92 -3.83
N HIS A 120 2.82 3.27 -3.38
CA HIS A 120 3.31 2.96 -2.05
C HIS A 120 3.59 4.25 -1.28
N VAL A 121 3.16 4.29 -0.01
CA VAL A 121 3.27 5.47 0.84
C VAL A 121 3.87 5.12 2.20
N PRO A 122 4.59 6.04 2.85
CA PRO A 122 4.98 5.88 4.24
C PRO A 122 3.79 6.08 5.19
N GLN A 123 4.00 5.81 6.49
CA GLN A 123 2.98 6.02 7.54
C GLN A 123 2.97 7.45 8.11
N TRP A 124 3.75 8.35 7.51
CA TRP A 124 3.82 9.77 7.85
C TRP A 124 3.42 10.64 6.66
N ARG A 125 3.20 11.93 6.93
CA ARG A 125 2.87 12.97 5.95
C ARG A 125 3.91 14.09 5.99
N VAL A 126 3.96 14.92 4.96
CA VAL A 126 4.66 16.20 4.99
C VAL A 126 3.71 17.32 5.42
N ASP A 127 4.27 18.40 5.97
CA ASP A 127 3.56 19.68 6.13
C ASP A 127 3.62 20.53 4.85
N GLU A 128 3.09 21.74 4.92
CA GLU A 128 3.01 22.68 3.79
C GLU A 128 4.40 23.10 3.30
N GLU A 129 5.39 23.13 4.19
CA GLU A 129 6.80 23.39 3.90
C GLU A 129 7.54 22.18 3.32
N GLY A 130 6.90 21.00 3.27
CA GLY A 130 7.48 19.77 2.77
C GLY A 130 8.35 19.02 3.79
N THR A 131 8.23 19.34 5.07
CA THR A 131 8.96 18.69 6.16
C THR A 131 8.22 17.43 6.62
N PRO A 132 8.90 16.28 6.76
CA PRO A 132 8.29 15.07 7.32
C PRO A 132 7.77 15.29 8.76
N ARG A 133 6.49 14.99 8.98
CA ARG A 133 5.86 14.97 10.31
C ARG A 133 5.97 13.59 10.96
N PRO A 134 5.74 13.46 12.27
CA PRO A 134 5.59 12.15 12.90
C PRO A 134 4.44 11.34 12.25
N PRO A 135 4.50 9.99 12.27
CA PRO A 135 3.46 9.14 11.69
C PRO A 135 2.05 9.44 12.21
N ASP A 136 1.11 9.57 11.29
CA ASP A 136 -0.32 9.75 11.58
C ASP A 136 -1.07 8.41 11.63
N ARG A 137 -0.37 7.30 11.38
CA ARG A 137 -0.89 5.95 11.54
C ARG A 137 0.22 4.94 11.86
N MET A 138 -0.17 3.84 12.49
CA MET A 138 0.63 2.62 12.61
C MET A 138 0.09 1.60 11.62
N VAL A 139 0.97 0.83 11.00
CA VAL A 139 0.62 -0.33 10.16
C VAL A 139 1.05 -1.63 10.84
N VAL A 140 0.17 -2.63 10.81
CA VAL A 140 0.51 -4.02 11.17
C VAL A 140 0.36 -4.86 9.91
N ASP A 141 1.49 -5.29 9.33
CA ASP A 141 1.54 -6.06 8.09
C ASP A 141 1.58 -7.56 8.41
N LEU A 142 0.55 -8.28 7.97
CA LEU A 142 0.35 -9.70 8.23
C LEU A 142 0.74 -10.49 6.98
N ASP A 143 1.92 -11.11 6.98
CA ASP A 143 2.47 -11.89 5.87
C ASP A 143 2.37 -13.40 6.15
N PRO A 144 1.47 -14.14 5.47
CA PRO A 144 1.32 -15.57 5.71
C PRO A 144 2.54 -16.33 5.17
N GLY A 145 3.15 -17.14 6.04
CA GLY A 145 4.21 -18.05 5.68
C GLY A 145 3.72 -19.24 4.85
N PRO A 146 4.62 -20.10 4.34
CA PRO A 146 4.23 -21.28 3.57
C PRO A 146 3.24 -22.15 4.35
N GLY A 147 2.09 -22.45 3.75
CA GLY A 147 1.02 -23.24 4.37
C GLY A 147 0.00 -22.42 5.18
N ALA A 148 0.27 -21.15 5.46
CA ALA A 148 -0.73 -20.19 5.95
C ALA A 148 -1.28 -19.36 4.77
N GLY A 149 -2.48 -18.81 4.95
CA GLY A 149 -3.16 -17.96 3.98
C GLY A 149 -3.95 -16.83 4.65
N LEU A 150 -4.94 -16.30 3.93
CA LEU A 150 -5.75 -15.19 4.40
C LEU A 150 -6.61 -15.54 5.62
N ARG A 151 -6.98 -16.82 5.81
CA ARG A 151 -7.71 -17.25 7.00
C ARG A 151 -6.88 -17.09 8.28
N GLU A 152 -5.63 -17.55 8.25
CA GLU A 152 -4.71 -17.36 9.38
C GLU A 152 -4.44 -15.88 9.59
N CYS A 153 -4.31 -15.09 8.51
CA CYS A 153 -4.19 -13.63 8.62
C CYS A 153 -5.42 -12.99 9.28
N ALA A 154 -6.64 -13.43 8.93
CA ALA A 154 -7.87 -12.93 9.53
C ALA A 154 -7.94 -13.24 11.03
N ARG A 155 -7.58 -14.47 11.42
CA ARG A 155 -7.48 -14.86 12.83
C ARG A 155 -6.52 -13.98 13.62
N VAL A 156 -5.33 -13.74 13.05
CA VAL A 156 -4.33 -12.85 13.65
C VAL A 156 -4.81 -11.39 13.67
N ALA A 157 -5.52 -10.94 12.64
CA ALA A 157 -6.08 -9.61 12.58
C ALA A 157 -7.09 -9.34 13.70
N VAL A 158 -7.97 -10.30 14.00
CA VAL A 158 -8.93 -10.21 15.12
C VAL A 158 -8.19 -10.10 16.46
N LEU A 159 -7.12 -10.87 16.66
CA LEU A 159 -6.28 -10.78 17.86
C LEU A 159 -5.59 -9.41 17.99
N VAL A 160 -5.01 -8.91 16.89
CA VAL A 160 -4.37 -7.58 16.85
C VAL A 160 -5.39 -6.48 17.16
N ARG A 161 -6.57 -6.52 16.54
CA ARG A 161 -7.64 -5.57 16.81
C ARG A 161 -8.01 -5.55 18.29
N ALA A 162 -8.26 -6.71 18.88
CA ALA A 162 -8.63 -6.79 20.30
C ALA A 162 -7.56 -6.16 21.22
N ARG A 163 -6.27 -6.36 20.92
CA ARG A 163 -5.16 -5.75 21.68
C ARG A 163 -5.09 -4.25 21.52
N LEU A 164 -5.31 -3.74 20.30
CA LEU A 164 -5.25 -2.31 20.01
C LEU A 164 -6.50 -1.57 20.51
N ASP A 165 -7.68 -2.17 20.38
CA ASP A 165 -8.94 -1.64 20.94
C ASP A 165 -8.85 -1.51 22.47
N ALA A 166 -8.20 -2.47 23.15
CA ALA A 166 -7.99 -2.42 24.61
C ALA A 166 -7.14 -1.23 25.09
N VAL A 167 -6.37 -0.60 24.19
CA VAL A 167 -5.59 0.63 24.45
C VAL A 167 -6.16 1.85 23.73
N GLY A 168 -7.39 1.75 23.21
CA GLY A 168 -8.09 2.86 22.56
C GLY A 168 -7.71 3.13 21.10
N LEU A 169 -7.01 2.20 20.44
CA LEU A 169 -6.59 2.32 19.04
C LEU A 169 -7.47 1.45 18.13
N SER A 170 -8.49 2.07 17.55
CA SER A 170 -9.33 1.41 16.55
C SER A 170 -8.53 1.07 15.29
N THR A 171 -8.85 -0.05 14.65
CA THR A 171 -8.13 -0.52 13.45
C THR A 171 -9.05 -0.66 12.25
N SER A 172 -8.50 -0.40 11.06
CA SER A 172 -9.12 -0.74 9.77
C SER A 172 -8.36 -1.89 9.12
N ALA A 173 -9.07 -2.83 8.51
CA ALA A 173 -8.49 -3.99 7.84
C ALA A 173 -8.43 -3.80 6.32
N VAL A 174 -7.31 -4.20 5.70
CA VAL A 174 -7.08 -4.07 4.26
C VAL A 174 -6.44 -5.36 3.74
N THR A 175 -7.12 -6.13 2.88
CA THR A 175 -6.44 -7.21 2.16
C THR A 175 -5.40 -6.62 1.22
N SER A 176 -4.16 -7.11 1.24
CA SER A 176 -3.04 -6.46 0.54
C SER A 176 -3.14 -6.47 -0.98
N GLY A 177 -4.00 -7.29 -1.57
CA GLY A 177 -4.01 -7.64 -2.99
C GLY A 177 -2.89 -8.59 -3.39
N SER A 178 -2.07 -9.12 -2.46
CA SER A 178 -1.05 -10.14 -2.74
C SER A 178 -1.31 -11.46 -2.04
N LYS A 179 -0.75 -11.65 -0.83
CA LYS A 179 -0.90 -12.90 -0.06
C LYS A 179 -1.56 -12.64 1.29
N GLY A 180 -1.13 -11.56 1.95
CA GLY A 180 -1.55 -11.20 3.29
C GLY A 180 -2.53 -10.03 3.35
N MET A 181 -2.57 -9.38 4.50
CA MET A 181 -3.40 -8.21 4.78
C MET A 181 -2.69 -7.24 5.72
N GLN A 182 -3.18 -6.02 5.78
CA GLN A 182 -2.63 -4.95 6.60
C GLN A 182 -3.73 -4.40 7.51
N LEU A 183 -3.34 -4.04 8.73
CA LEU A 183 -4.17 -3.27 9.63
C LEU A 183 -3.59 -1.88 9.79
N TYR A 184 -4.46 -0.87 9.81
CA TYR A 184 -4.07 0.51 10.05
C TYR A 184 -4.75 1.02 11.32
N ALA A 185 -3.95 1.53 12.25
CA ALA A 185 -4.44 2.24 13.44
C ALA A 185 -4.08 3.73 13.28
N PRO A 186 -5.05 4.67 13.32
CA PRO A 186 -4.76 6.10 13.29
C PRO A 186 -4.01 6.51 14.57
N LEU A 187 -3.11 7.47 14.43
CA LEU A 187 -2.32 8.05 15.52
C LEU A 187 -2.48 9.57 15.53
N GLU A 188 -2.31 10.18 16.69
CA GLU A 188 -2.36 11.65 16.85
C GLU A 188 -1.14 12.39 16.26
N GLY A 189 -0.12 11.68 15.78
CA GLY A 189 1.09 12.30 15.23
C GLY A 189 2.04 12.89 16.28
N ALA A 190 2.02 12.38 17.51
CA ALA A 190 2.87 12.86 18.61
C ALA A 190 4.20 12.09 18.80
N ARG A 191 4.32 10.91 18.19
CA ARG A 191 5.43 9.95 18.43
C ARG A 191 6.24 9.75 17.17
N GLY A 192 7.57 9.70 17.29
CA GLY A 192 8.45 9.45 16.15
C GLY A 192 8.28 8.04 15.56
N ALA A 193 8.73 7.84 14.31
CA ALA A 193 8.61 6.56 13.62
C ALA A 193 9.32 5.40 14.34
N ASP A 194 10.46 5.68 15.01
CA ASP A 194 11.18 4.67 15.78
C ASP A 194 10.38 4.20 17.01
N GLU A 195 9.66 5.11 17.67
CA GLU A 195 8.78 4.78 18.79
C GLU A 195 7.58 3.96 18.32
N VAL A 196 6.93 4.37 17.22
CA VAL A 196 5.81 3.61 16.62
C VAL A 196 6.28 2.23 16.18
N SER A 197 7.47 2.12 15.58
CA SER A 197 8.07 0.83 15.21
C SER A 197 8.39 -0.04 16.42
N ALA A 198 8.79 0.53 17.55
CA ALA A 198 9.03 -0.20 18.79
C ALA A 198 7.73 -0.74 19.40
N VAL A 199 6.64 0.04 19.36
CA VAL A 199 5.30 -0.40 19.78
C VAL A 199 4.81 -1.56 18.90
N ALA A 200 4.91 -1.43 17.58
CA ALA A 200 4.54 -2.50 16.64
C ALA A 200 5.36 -3.78 16.87
N ARG A 201 6.66 -3.64 17.16
CA ARG A 201 7.53 -4.78 17.50
C ARG A 201 7.08 -5.46 18.80
N SER A 202 6.83 -4.70 19.85
CA SER A 202 6.37 -5.26 21.13
C SER A 202 5.03 -5.97 20.99
N LEU A 203 4.10 -5.43 20.20
CA LEU A 203 2.84 -6.10 19.87
C LEU A 203 3.09 -7.45 19.16
N ALA A 204 3.98 -7.46 18.17
CA ALA A 204 4.31 -8.66 17.42
C ALA A 204 4.97 -9.74 18.30
N GLU A 205 5.90 -9.34 19.16
CA GLU A 205 6.61 -10.24 20.08
C GLU A 205 5.63 -10.87 21.10
N HIS A 206 4.79 -10.07 21.76
CA HIS A 206 3.80 -10.61 22.70
C HIS A 206 2.77 -11.53 22.02
N LEU A 207 2.29 -11.19 20.81
CA LEU A 207 1.39 -12.08 20.08
C LEU A 207 2.07 -13.39 19.64
N ALA A 208 3.35 -13.35 19.31
CA ALA A 208 4.13 -14.55 19.01
C ALA A 208 4.35 -15.43 20.26
N GLU A 209 4.48 -14.82 21.44
CA GLU A 209 4.57 -15.54 22.72
C GLU A 209 3.24 -16.18 23.13
N ASP A 210 2.13 -15.44 22.98
CA ASP A 210 0.79 -15.92 23.35
C ASP A 210 0.23 -16.95 22.35
N HIS A 211 0.62 -16.85 21.07
CA HIS A 211 0.12 -17.68 19.98
C HIS A 211 1.25 -18.25 19.11
N PRO A 212 2.18 -19.04 19.68
CA PRO A 212 3.41 -19.45 19.01
C PRO A 212 3.19 -20.37 17.80
N ASP A 213 2.04 -21.06 17.73
CA ASP A 213 1.69 -21.93 16.60
C ASP A 213 1.05 -21.16 15.43
N LEU A 214 0.68 -19.90 15.64
CA LEU A 214 -0.03 -19.07 14.65
C LEU A 214 0.78 -17.85 14.21
N VAL A 215 1.58 -17.27 15.11
CA VAL A 215 2.26 -15.99 14.90
C VAL A 215 3.76 -16.14 15.00
N THR A 216 4.51 -15.39 14.19
CA THR A 216 5.94 -15.16 14.38
C THR A 216 6.28 -13.68 14.21
N ALA A 217 7.18 -13.18 15.07
CA ALA A 217 7.76 -11.84 14.98
C ALA A 217 9.19 -11.86 14.40
N ARG A 218 9.75 -13.05 14.13
CA ARG A 218 11.13 -13.21 13.67
C ARG A 218 11.20 -13.14 12.15
N MET A 219 12.16 -12.38 11.64
CA MET A 219 12.34 -12.20 10.20
C MET A 219 12.80 -13.49 9.48
N ALA A 220 13.40 -14.44 10.19
CA ALA A 220 13.94 -15.67 9.61
C ALA A 220 12.86 -16.50 8.92
N ARG A 221 13.03 -16.78 7.62
CA ARG A 221 12.06 -17.55 6.81
C ARG A 221 11.82 -18.97 7.33
N ALA A 222 12.81 -19.57 7.99
CA ALA A 222 12.73 -20.92 8.52
C ALA A 222 11.65 -21.08 9.60
N GLU A 223 11.24 -20.00 10.28
CA GLU A 223 10.25 -20.05 11.36
C GLU A 223 8.81 -19.76 10.90
N ARG A 224 8.61 -19.53 9.60
CA ARG A 224 7.31 -19.13 9.02
C ARG A 224 6.36 -20.25 8.61
N PRO A 225 6.74 -21.53 8.41
CA PRO A 225 5.77 -22.54 7.97
C PRO A 225 4.55 -22.63 8.89
N GLY A 226 3.35 -22.52 8.30
CA GLY A 226 2.06 -22.55 9.01
C GLY A 226 1.72 -21.31 9.86
N LYS A 227 2.57 -20.28 9.87
CA LYS A 227 2.42 -19.09 10.73
C LYS A 227 2.26 -17.82 9.91
N VAL A 228 1.68 -16.80 10.53
CA VAL A 228 1.64 -15.42 10.04
C VAL A 228 2.80 -14.64 10.63
N PHE A 229 3.62 -14.06 9.77
CA PHE A 229 4.67 -13.14 10.17
C PHE A 229 4.09 -11.72 10.34
N LEU A 230 4.24 -11.14 11.53
CA LEU A 230 3.95 -9.71 11.75
C LEU A 230 5.18 -8.88 11.40
N ASP A 231 5.18 -8.26 10.22
CA ASP A 231 6.27 -7.40 9.79
C ASP A 231 6.16 -6.00 10.42
N TRP A 232 6.57 -5.91 11.69
CA TRP A 232 6.60 -4.65 12.44
C TRP A 232 7.53 -3.60 11.82
N SER A 233 8.48 -4.01 10.96
CA SER A 233 9.49 -3.12 10.36
C SER A 233 8.89 -2.11 9.37
N GLN A 234 7.66 -2.33 8.90
CA GLN A 234 6.95 -1.45 7.97
C GLN A 234 6.64 -0.05 8.55
N ASN A 235 6.76 0.12 9.87
CA ASN A 235 6.60 1.42 10.55
C ASN A 235 7.88 2.28 10.52
N ASN A 236 9.01 1.75 10.06
CA ASN A 236 10.23 2.55 9.90
C ASN A 236 10.02 3.67 8.87
N ALA A 237 10.49 4.88 9.15
CA ALA A 237 10.27 6.06 8.31
C ALA A 237 10.76 5.92 6.85
N ALA A 238 11.75 5.07 6.59
CA ALA A 238 12.29 4.81 5.24
C ALA A 238 11.49 3.77 4.43
N LYS A 239 10.54 3.09 5.07
CA LYS A 239 9.67 2.07 4.45
C LYS A 239 8.40 2.70 3.89
N THR A 240 7.82 2.00 2.93
CA THR A 240 6.54 2.34 2.33
C THR A 240 5.73 1.06 2.20
N THR A 241 4.43 1.14 2.46
CA THR A 241 3.48 0.05 2.24
C THR A 241 2.62 0.36 1.03
N ILE A 242 2.02 -0.68 0.44
CA ILE A 242 0.99 -0.49 -0.58
C ILE A 242 -0.11 0.41 -0.02
N CYS A 243 -0.55 1.39 -0.81
CA CYS A 243 -1.66 2.27 -0.45
C CYS A 243 -2.97 1.49 -0.56
N PRO A 244 -3.92 1.63 0.40
CA PRO A 244 -5.28 1.14 0.19
C PRO A 244 -5.85 1.68 -1.14
N TRP A 245 -6.64 0.87 -1.83
CA TRP A 245 -7.15 1.08 -3.19
C TRP A 245 -6.12 1.07 -4.32
N SER A 246 -4.83 0.86 -4.04
CA SER A 246 -3.85 0.64 -5.10
C SER A 246 -4.03 -0.74 -5.72
N LEU A 247 -3.91 -0.82 -7.05
CA LEU A 247 -3.73 -2.10 -7.75
C LEU A 247 -2.39 -2.74 -7.39
N ARG A 248 -2.29 -4.03 -7.70
CA ARG A 248 -1.09 -4.85 -7.54
C ARG A 248 -0.57 -5.32 -8.89
N GLY A 249 0.74 -5.25 -9.10
CA GLY A 249 1.42 -5.74 -10.30
C GLY A 249 1.58 -7.26 -10.26
N ARG A 250 0.46 -7.99 -10.21
CA ARG A 250 0.38 -9.45 -10.17
C ARG A 250 -0.25 -10.00 -11.44
N GLU A 251 -0.37 -11.31 -11.54
CA GLU A 251 -0.99 -11.99 -12.69
C GLU A 251 -2.41 -11.46 -12.98
N ARG A 252 -3.19 -11.22 -11.92
CA ARG A 252 -4.53 -10.60 -11.98
C ARG A 252 -4.49 -9.20 -11.35
N PRO A 253 -5.38 -8.28 -11.74
CA PRO A 253 -5.39 -6.90 -11.26
C PRO A 253 -6.01 -6.80 -9.86
N GLN A 254 -5.36 -7.41 -8.89
CA GLN A 254 -5.78 -7.41 -7.49
C GLN A 254 -5.62 -6.03 -6.86
N VAL A 255 -6.43 -5.74 -5.85
CA VAL A 255 -6.52 -4.45 -5.17
C VAL A 255 -6.10 -4.60 -3.71
N ALA A 256 -5.36 -3.62 -3.18
CA ALA A 256 -5.20 -3.44 -1.74
C ALA A 256 -6.51 -2.92 -1.12
N LEU A 257 -7.47 -3.81 -0.87
CA LEU A 257 -8.86 -3.44 -0.63
C LEU A 257 -9.21 -3.37 0.87
N PRO A 258 -9.75 -2.24 1.38
CA PRO A 258 -10.36 -2.19 2.71
C PRO A 258 -11.49 -3.20 2.87
N ARG A 259 -11.54 -3.86 4.02
CA ARG A 259 -12.51 -4.91 4.36
C ARG A 259 -13.25 -4.52 5.63
N SER A 260 -14.53 -4.89 5.70
CA SER A 260 -15.29 -4.78 6.94
C SER A 260 -14.77 -5.77 7.97
N TRP A 261 -14.92 -5.45 9.26
CA TRP A 261 -14.57 -6.40 10.32
C TRP A 261 -15.47 -7.63 10.32
N ASP A 262 -16.74 -7.49 9.98
CA ASP A 262 -17.66 -8.63 9.82
C ASP A 262 -17.12 -9.65 8.79
N GLU A 263 -16.56 -9.20 7.67
CA GLU A 263 -15.92 -10.08 6.68
C GLU A 263 -14.67 -10.78 7.23
N VAL A 264 -13.87 -10.08 8.04
CA VAL A 264 -12.65 -10.63 8.64
C VAL A 264 -12.99 -11.64 9.73
N GLU A 265 -13.96 -11.34 10.60
CA GLU A 265 -14.44 -12.21 11.68
C GLU A 265 -15.14 -13.46 11.12
N ALA A 266 -15.95 -13.31 10.06
CA ALA A 266 -16.52 -14.45 9.34
C ALA A 266 -15.45 -15.38 8.74
N ALA A 267 -14.34 -14.81 8.27
CA ALA A 267 -13.23 -15.60 7.74
C ALA A 267 -12.45 -16.34 8.82
N ASP A 268 -12.19 -15.71 9.97
CA ASP A 268 -11.62 -16.38 11.14
C ASP A 268 -12.51 -17.55 11.60
N ALA A 269 -13.82 -17.28 11.78
CA ALA A 269 -14.82 -18.27 12.14
C ALA A 269 -14.99 -19.40 11.10
N GLY A 270 -14.46 -19.22 9.89
CA GLY A 270 -14.57 -20.19 8.79
C GLY A 270 -15.97 -20.24 8.17
N THR A 271 -16.79 -19.22 8.37
CA THR A 271 -18.14 -19.12 7.79
C THR A 271 -18.11 -18.52 6.39
N THR A 272 -17.05 -17.80 6.01
CA THR A 272 -16.85 -17.24 4.67
C THR A 272 -15.37 -17.25 4.31
N GLU A 273 -15.04 -17.34 3.02
CA GLU A 273 -13.65 -17.22 2.57
C GLU A 273 -13.27 -15.75 2.35
N LEU A 274 -12.20 -15.30 2.98
CA LEU A 274 -11.59 -14.00 2.66
C LEU A 274 -10.65 -14.17 1.46
N VAL A 275 -10.92 -13.41 0.40
CA VAL A 275 -10.16 -13.47 -0.86
C VAL A 275 -9.54 -12.12 -1.22
N GLN A 276 -8.46 -12.16 -1.99
CA GLN A 276 -7.89 -10.97 -2.63
C GLN A 276 -8.74 -10.61 -3.86
N ARG A 277 -9.41 -9.45 -3.84
CA ARG A 277 -10.31 -9.05 -4.94
C ARG A 277 -9.59 -8.35 -6.09
N THR A 278 -10.10 -8.52 -7.31
CA THR A 278 -9.65 -7.80 -8.51
C THR A 278 -10.40 -6.49 -8.70
N LEU A 279 -9.90 -5.64 -9.60
CA LEU A 279 -10.56 -4.37 -9.95
C LEU A 279 -11.98 -4.52 -10.50
N ASP A 280 -12.32 -5.68 -11.06
CA ASP A 280 -13.66 -5.97 -11.61
C ASP A 280 -14.65 -6.41 -10.52
N GLU A 281 -14.16 -6.72 -9.31
CA GLU A 281 -14.94 -7.24 -8.18
C GLU A 281 -15.20 -6.18 -7.08
N VAL A 282 -14.81 -4.92 -7.34
CA VAL A 282 -14.84 -3.81 -6.39
C VAL A 282 -15.59 -2.59 -6.94
#